data_AF-A0AAQ2EXF2-F1
#
_entry.id   AF-A0AAQ2EXF2-F1
#
_cell.length_a   1.000
_cell.length_b   1.000
_cell.length_c   1.000
_cell.angle_alpha   90.00
_cell.angle_beta   90.00
_cell.angle_gamma   90.00
#
_symmetry.space_group_name_H-M   'P 1'
#
loop_
_entity.id
_entity.type
_entity.pdbx_description
1 polymer ?
#
loop_
_entity_poly.entity_id
_entity_poly.type
_entity_poly.pdbx_seq_one_letter_code
_entity_poly.pdbx_strand_id
1 'polypeptide(L)'
;MNKDPHQVMIELNEKFTENFGQWRLMTTHDLENTFTGLHGIALVGEILSGQNHSKHHEICCKIYDEIFSDGIASVYLASNAMDKPANIVLRRVLELGLAALYLWDMPHMAFSWDKHDQDLSFSEMLNHINSKGYISYINAENDSEIESEILPSTRAQKIYGELSDIVHGKISTFESSMDDRFKFVESDWSQFIKLIEEVSVMLLKAYLTRFNIKNEVFQRLPQAKMLVN
;
A
#
# COMPACT_ATOMS: atom_id res chain seq x y z
N MET A 1 -34.02 8.67 15.42
CA MET A 1 -33.42 8.39 16.75
C MET A 1 -32.42 9.50 17.05
N ASN A 2 -32.67 10.33 18.05
CA ASN A 2 -31.67 11.30 18.53
C ASN A 2 -30.99 10.71 19.76
N LYS A 3 -30.01 9.81 19.54
CA LYS A 3 -29.07 9.44 20.62
C LYS A 3 -28.13 10.61 20.87
N ASP A 4 -27.71 10.78 22.12
CA ASP A 4 -26.65 11.74 22.46
C ASP A 4 -25.34 11.37 21.73
N PRO A 5 -24.60 12.33 21.14
CA PRO A 5 -23.36 12.02 20.41
C PRO A 5 -22.30 11.31 21.24
N HIS A 6 -22.15 11.61 22.53
CA HIS A 6 -21.18 10.90 23.38
C HIS A 6 -21.59 9.44 23.56
N GLN A 7 -22.89 9.19 23.73
CA GLN A 7 -23.42 7.82 23.82
C GLN A 7 -23.13 7.04 22.52
N VAL A 8 -23.26 7.66 21.35
CA VAL A 8 -22.91 7.02 20.06
C VAL A 8 -21.43 6.66 20.01
N MET A 9 -20.53 7.54 20.45
CA MET A 9 -19.09 7.27 20.46
C MET A 9 -18.71 6.13 21.41
N ILE A 10 -19.36 6.05 22.58
CA ILE A 10 -19.15 4.96 23.54
C ILE A 10 -19.60 3.62 22.94
N GLU A 11 -20.82 3.56 22.38
CA GLU A 11 -21.36 2.35 21.75
C GLU A 11 -20.48 1.86 20.58
N LEU A 12 -19.95 2.78 19.76
CA LEU A 12 -19.03 2.44 18.68
C LEU A 12 -17.71 1.86 19.23
N ASN A 13 -17.14 2.46 20.28
CA ASN A 13 -15.91 1.96 20.88
C ASN A 13 -16.10 0.55 21.49
N GLU A 14 -17.22 0.30 22.16
CA GLU A 14 -17.57 -1.03 22.67
C GLU A 14 -17.65 -2.04 21.53
N LYS A 15 -18.33 -1.68 20.44
CA LYS A 15 -18.45 -2.53 19.24
C LYS A 15 -17.11 -2.84 18.59
N PHE A 16 -16.25 -1.84 18.39
CA PHE A 16 -14.92 -2.03 17.82
C PHE A 16 -14.03 -2.88 18.73
N THR A 17 -14.15 -2.72 20.04
CA THR A 17 -13.45 -3.58 21.02
C THR A 17 -13.89 -5.04 20.89
N GLU A 18 -15.20 -5.28 20.71
CA GLU A 18 -15.73 -6.63 20.45
C GLU A 18 -15.19 -7.23 19.15
N ASN A 19 -15.23 -6.46 18.05
CA ASN A 19 -14.67 -6.89 16.76
C ASN A 19 -13.19 -7.27 16.88
N PHE A 20 -12.39 -6.45 17.56
CA PHE A 20 -10.98 -6.71 17.78
C PHE A 20 -10.76 -7.99 18.61
N GLY A 21 -11.65 -8.26 19.58
CA GLY A 21 -11.66 -9.50 20.34
C GLY A 21 -11.87 -10.74 19.47
N GLN A 22 -12.77 -10.67 18.48
CA GLN A 22 -13.00 -11.75 17.51
C GLN A 22 -11.80 -11.94 16.58
N TRP A 23 -11.29 -10.83 16.03
CA TRP A 23 -10.11 -10.81 15.18
C TRP A 23 -8.89 -11.47 15.87
N ARG A 24 -8.65 -11.18 17.14
CA ARG A 24 -7.48 -11.70 17.88
C ARG A 24 -7.43 -13.23 17.96
N LEU A 25 -8.57 -13.90 17.83
CA LEU A 25 -8.65 -15.36 17.85
C LEU A 25 -8.30 -15.99 16.49
N MET A 26 -8.14 -15.17 15.45
CA MET A 26 -7.80 -15.63 14.11
C MET A 26 -6.30 -15.88 13.96
N THR A 27 -5.94 -17.07 13.49
CA THR A 27 -4.59 -17.35 12.97
C THR A 27 -4.55 -17.01 11.49
N THR A 28 -3.69 -16.07 11.09
CA THR A 28 -3.54 -15.69 9.67
C THR A 28 -2.06 -15.57 9.32
N HIS A 29 -1.53 -16.57 8.61
CA HIS A 29 -0.18 -16.49 8.03
C HIS A 29 -0.05 -15.28 7.09
N ASP A 30 -1.11 -14.98 6.35
CA ASP A 30 -1.21 -13.83 5.43
C ASP A 30 -0.96 -12.49 6.16
N LEU A 31 -1.25 -12.39 7.47
CA LEU A 31 -0.95 -11.21 8.28
C LEU A 31 0.56 -11.04 8.50
N GLU A 32 1.27 -12.12 8.82
CA GLU A 32 2.74 -12.08 8.97
C GLU A 32 3.41 -11.67 7.65
N ASN A 33 2.91 -12.18 6.53
CA ASN A 33 3.37 -11.80 5.20
C ASN A 33 3.09 -10.32 4.91
N THR A 34 1.89 -9.83 5.24
CA THR A 34 1.52 -8.42 5.11
C THR A 34 2.50 -7.51 5.88
N PHE A 35 2.73 -7.81 7.16
CA PHE A 35 3.67 -7.02 7.97
C PHE A 35 5.11 -7.14 7.47
N THR A 36 5.51 -8.32 6.98
CA THR A 36 6.83 -8.50 6.36
C THR A 36 6.98 -7.65 5.10
N GLY A 37 5.95 -7.61 4.24
CA GLY A 37 5.90 -6.78 3.05
C GLY A 37 6.01 -5.29 3.39
N LEU A 38 5.17 -4.81 4.31
CA LEU A 38 5.16 -3.41 4.75
C LEU A 38 6.47 -2.99 5.41
N HIS A 39 7.05 -3.80 6.31
CA HIS A 39 8.37 -3.53 6.87
C HIS A 39 9.46 -3.54 5.79
N GLY A 40 9.35 -4.42 4.80
CA GLY A 40 10.25 -4.43 3.65
C GLY A 40 10.22 -3.10 2.89
N ILE A 41 9.03 -2.51 2.70
CA ILE A 41 8.88 -1.19 2.06
C ILE A 41 9.53 -0.09 2.89
N ALA A 42 9.27 -0.03 4.21
CA ALA A 42 9.92 0.95 5.08
C ALA A 42 11.45 0.82 5.05
N LEU A 43 11.94 -0.41 5.11
CA LEU A 43 13.37 -0.73 5.06
C LEU A 43 14.03 -0.30 3.73
N VAL A 44 13.32 -0.40 2.60
CA VAL A 44 13.79 0.17 1.32
C VAL A 44 14.03 1.68 1.50
N GLY A 45 13.06 2.41 2.06
CA GLY A 45 13.20 3.84 2.33
C GLY A 45 14.40 4.16 3.24
N GLU A 46 14.62 3.38 4.29
CA GLU A 46 15.78 3.54 5.17
C GLU A 46 17.10 3.32 4.44
N ILE A 47 17.22 2.24 3.65
CA ILE A 47 18.42 1.92 2.88
C ILE A 47 18.74 3.05 1.91
N LEU A 48 17.72 3.50 1.15
CA LEU A 48 17.86 4.59 0.20
C LEU A 48 18.25 5.89 0.91
N SER A 49 17.64 6.22 2.06
CA SER A 49 18.00 7.44 2.80
C SER A 49 19.47 7.49 3.25
N GLY A 50 20.11 6.33 3.43
CA GLY A 50 21.52 6.21 3.79
C GLY A 50 22.49 6.38 2.61
N GLN A 51 21.99 6.45 1.38
CA GLN A 51 22.79 6.61 0.18
C GLN A 51 22.91 8.09 -0.23
N ASN A 52 24.02 8.45 -0.89
CA ASN A 52 24.30 9.82 -1.27
C ASN A 52 23.37 10.25 -2.42
N HIS A 53 22.43 11.15 -2.13
CA HIS A 53 21.37 11.51 -3.07
C HIS A 53 21.22 13.01 -3.30
N SER A 54 20.54 13.36 -4.40
CA SER A 54 20.10 14.73 -4.66
C SER A 54 18.86 15.09 -3.85
N LYS A 55 18.59 16.39 -3.71
CA LYS A 55 17.49 16.91 -2.88
C LYS A 55 16.10 16.31 -3.19
N HIS A 56 15.82 15.90 -4.43
CA HIS A 56 14.52 15.32 -4.77
C HIS A 56 14.35 13.89 -4.22
N HIS A 57 15.43 13.14 -4.07
CA HIS A 57 15.39 11.81 -3.45
C HIS A 57 15.12 11.90 -1.95
N GLU A 58 15.55 12.97 -1.26
CA GLU A 58 15.16 13.21 0.13
C GLU A 58 13.63 13.38 0.28
N ILE A 59 12.98 13.97 -0.71
CA ILE A 59 11.51 14.07 -0.77
C ILE A 59 10.91 12.67 -0.97
N CYS A 60 11.46 11.89 -1.89
CA CYS A 60 10.98 10.53 -2.20
C CYS A 60 11.13 9.57 -1.02
N CYS A 61 12.22 9.66 -0.24
CA CYS A 61 12.45 8.78 0.91
C CYS A 61 11.34 8.89 1.98
N LYS A 62 10.75 10.08 2.15
CA LYS A 62 9.64 10.29 3.12
C LYS A 62 8.37 9.53 2.75
N ILE A 63 8.20 9.15 1.48
CA ILE A 63 7.01 8.45 1.00
C ILE A 63 6.95 7.04 1.61
N TYR A 64 8.09 6.39 1.85
CA TYR A 64 8.13 5.01 2.36
C TYR A 64 7.55 4.86 3.78
N ASP A 65 7.84 5.80 4.68
CA ASP A 65 7.27 5.81 6.03
C ASP A 65 5.75 6.05 5.99
N GLU A 66 5.27 6.85 5.04
CA GLU A 66 3.85 7.10 4.84
C GLU A 66 3.15 5.84 4.31
N ILE A 67 3.75 5.13 3.35
CA ILE A 67 3.22 3.86 2.83
C ILE A 67 3.11 2.82 3.96
N PHE A 68 4.13 2.73 4.82
CA PHE A 68 4.11 1.84 5.98
C PHE A 68 2.99 2.23 6.95
N SER A 69 2.94 3.51 7.34
CA SER A 69 1.95 4.03 8.30
C SER A 69 0.52 3.82 7.82
N ASP A 70 0.26 4.11 6.53
CA ASP A 70 -1.03 3.87 5.89
C ASP A 70 -1.36 2.38 5.84
N GLY A 71 -0.39 1.53 5.50
CA GLY A 71 -0.58 0.08 5.48
C GLY A 71 -1.02 -0.46 6.85
N ILE A 72 -0.34 -0.06 7.92
CA ILE A 72 -0.69 -0.45 9.29
C ILE A 72 -2.05 0.11 9.70
N ALA A 73 -2.33 1.38 9.38
CA ALA A 73 -3.62 2.00 9.67
C ALA A 73 -4.77 1.28 8.94
N SER A 74 -4.54 0.89 7.69
CA SER A 74 -5.49 0.15 6.87
C SER A 74 -5.80 -1.24 7.47
N VAL A 75 -4.78 -1.99 7.90
CA VAL A 75 -4.96 -3.26 8.63
C VAL A 75 -5.75 -3.06 9.93
N TYR A 76 -5.41 -2.02 10.70
CA TYR A 76 -6.10 -1.71 11.94
C TYR A 76 -7.59 -1.39 11.71
N LEU A 77 -7.90 -0.58 10.69
CA LEU A 77 -9.30 -0.28 10.33
C LEU A 77 -10.06 -1.55 9.96
N ALA A 78 -9.48 -2.43 9.15
CA ALA A 78 -10.10 -3.71 8.80
C ALA A 78 -10.32 -4.61 10.02
N SER A 79 -9.38 -4.63 10.98
CA SER A 79 -9.53 -5.41 12.23
C SER A 79 -10.72 -4.95 13.10
N ASN A 80 -11.18 -3.71 12.89
CA ASN A 80 -12.35 -3.13 13.55
C ASN A 80 -13.64 -3.26 12.73
N ALA A 81 -13.62 -4.01 11.63
CA ALA A 81 -14.72 -4.10 10.64
C ALA A 81 -15.07 -2.74 10.01
N MET A 82 -14.07 -1.86 9.85
CA MET A 82 -14.18 -0.62 9.10
C MET A 82 -13.65 -0.82 7.67
N ASP A 83 -14.28 -1.73 6.92
CA ASP A 83 -13.73 -2.27 5.67
C ASP A 83 -13.56 -1.20 4.58
N LYS A 84 -14.55 -0.31 4.42
CA LYS A 84 -14.44 0.77 3.42
C LYS A 84 -13.32 1.75 3.76
N PRO A 85 -13.25 2.32 4.99
CA PRO A 85 -12.10 3.11 5.40
C PRO A 85 -10.76 2.38 5.19
N ALA A 86 -10.67 1.10 5.54
CA ALA A 86 -9.47 0.31 5.30
C ALA A 86 -9.07 0.30 3.82
N ASN A 87 -10.01 -0.02 2.91
CA ASN A 87 -9.77 -0.02 1.47
C ASN A 87 -9.41 1.38 0.91
N ILE A 88 -9.99 2.46 1.43
CA ILE A 88 -9.64 3.83 1.04
C ILE A 88 -8.18 4.11 1.38
N VAL A 89 -7.72 3.73 2.57
CA VAL A 89 -6.32 3.89 2.97
C VAL A 89 -5.41 2.97 2.13
N LEU A 90 -5.83 1.73 1.84
CA LEU A 90 -5.08 0.81 0.98
C LEU A 90 -4.91 1.35 -0.45
N ARG A 91 -5.89 2.08 -0.97
CA ARG A 91 -5.76 2.77 -2.26
C ARG A 91 -4.60 3.76 -2.23
N ARG A 92 -4.48 4.52 -1.14
CA ARG A 92 -3.40 5.48 -0.94
C ARG A 92 -2.03 4.80 -0.83
N VAL A 93 -1.94 3.66 -0.13
CA VAL A 93 -0.73 2.80 -0.10
C VAL A 93 -0.28 2.45 -1.52
N LEU A 94 -1.21 2.00 -2.38
CA LEU A 94 -0.89 1.64 -3.77
C LEU A 94 -0.49 2.87 -4.62
N GLU A 95 -1.17 4.01 -4.46
CA GLU A 95 -0.86 5.25 -5.16
C GLU A 95 0.51 5.82 -4.79
N LEU A 96 0.77 5.98 -3.48
CA LEU A 96 2.06 6.45 -2.97
C LEU A 96 3.17 5.45 -3.28
N GLY A 97 2.85 4.15 -3.22
CA GLY A 97 3.78 3.09 -3.55
C GLY A 97 4.32 3.21 -4.97
N LEU A 98 3.42 3.43 -5.93
CA LEU A 98 3.78 3.70 -7.32
C LEU A 98 4.47 5.06 -7.49
N ALA A 99 4.01 6.09 -6.78
CA ALA A 99 4.62 7.43 -6.82
C ALA A 99 6.09 7.40 -6.39
N ALA A 100 6.44 6.62 -5.38
CA ALA A 100 7.82 6.49 -4.91
C ALA A 100 8.78 6.01 -6.01
N LEU A 101 8.35 5.08 -6.89
CA LEU A 101 9.13 4.65 -8.07
C LEU A 101 9.20 5.76 -9.11
N TYR A 102 8.04 6.32 -9.46
CA TYR A 102 7.92 7.30 -10.53
C TYR A 102 8.74 8.58 -10.26
N LEU A 103 8.58 9.13 -9.06
CA LEU A 103 9.22 10.40 -8.67
C LEU A 103 10.73 10.26 -8.47
N TRP A 104 11.22 9.05 -8.16
CA TRP A 104 12.65 8.80 -7.96
C TRP A 104 13.49 9.21 -9.17
N ASP A 105 12.99 8.93 -10.37
CA ASP A 105 13.67 9.21 -11.65
C ASP A 105 13.11 10.43 -12.39
N MET A 106 12.11 11.09 -11.81
CA MET A 106 11.45 12.25 -12.40
C MET A 106 11.59 13.47 -11.49
N PRO A 107 12.81 14.05 -11.35
CA PRO A 107 13.08 15.11 -10.39
C PRO A 107 12.18 16.34 -10.58
N HIS A 108 11.88 16.71 -11.83
CA HIS A 108 10.98 17.82 -12.13
C HIS A 108 9.54 17.54 -11.66
N MET A 109 9.06 16.30 -11.77
CA MET A 109 7.76 15.91 -11.24
C MET A 109 7.74 15.90 -9.71
N ALA A 110 8.82 15.41 -9.08
CA ALA A 110 8.96 15.45 -7.63
C ALA A 110 8.89 16.88 -7.08
N PHE A 111 9.57 17.83 -7.73
CA PHE A 111 9.48 19.25 -7.37
C PHE A 111 8.10 19.85 -7.65
N SER A 112 7.47 19.54 -8.79
CA SER A 112 6.13 20.03 -9.07
C SER A 112 5.09 19.52 -8.08
N TRP A 113 5.20 18.28 -7.65
CA TRP A 113 4.32 17.71 -6.62
C TRP A 113 4.55 18.39 -5.26
N ASP A 114 5.81 18.55 -4.83
CA ASP A 114 6.15 19.14 -3.53
C ASP A 114 5.96 20.67 -3.44
N LYS A 115 6.09 21.40 -4.56
CA LYS A 115 6.10 22.89 -4.58
C LYS A 115 4.96 23.53 -5.34
N HIS A 116 4.27 22.79 -6.19
CA HIS A 116 3.27 23.34 -7.10
C HIS A 116 1.95 22.55 -7.09
N ASP A 117 1.75 21.67 -6.11
CA ASP A 117 0.52 20.88 -5.92
C ASP A 117 0.08 20.14 -7.19
N GLN A 118 1.04 19.68 -7.98
CA GLN A 118 0.73 18.95 -9.21
C GLN A 118 0.15 17.56 -8.88
N ASP A 119 -1.06 17.29 -9.37
CA ASP A 119 -1.69 15.99 -9.22
C ASP A 119 -0.92 14.89 -9.98
N LEU A 120 -0.81 13.71 -9.34
CA LEU A 120 -0.21 12.53 -9.94
C LEU A 120 -1.30 11.56 -10.41
N SER A 121 -1.27 11.20 -11.69
CA SER A 121 -2.19 10.22 -12.26
C SER A 121 -1.65 8.80 -12.09
N PHE A 122 -2.41 7.93 -11.39
CA PHE A 122 -2.03 6.52 -11.21
C PHE A 122 -1.69 5.83 -12.53
N SER A 123 -2.55 5.97 -13.54
CA SER A 123 -2.34 5.33 -14.85
C SER A 123 -1.16 5.93 -15.62
N GLU A 124 -0.89 7.23 -15.48
CA GLU A 124 0.28 7.86 -16.09
C GLU A 124 1.57 7.31 -15.48
N MET A 125 1.66 7.29 -14.15
CA MET A 125 2.81 6.75 -13.43
C MET A 125 3.05 5.28 -13.80
N LEU A 126 1.99 4.47 -13.83
CA LEU A 126 2.06 3.04 -14.15
C LEU A 126 2.56 2.81 -15.58
N ASN A 127 2.02 3.56 -16.55
CA ASN A 127 2.44 3.48 -17.94
C ASN A 127 3.90 3.93 -18.12
N HIS A 128 4.35 4.93 -17.37
CA HIS A 128 5.73 5.40 -17.43
C HIS A 128 6.72 4.34 -16.94
N ILE A 129 6.51 3.80 -15.73
CA ILE A 129 7.45 2.84 -15.12
C ILE A 129 7.50 1.49 -15.86
N ASN A 130 6.46 1.17 -16.65
CA ASN A 130 6.45 -0.02 -17.49
C ASN A 130 6.71 0.29 -18.98
N SER A 131 7.10 1.51 -19.31
CA SER A 131 7.46 1.85 -20.68
C SER A 131 8.76 1.14 -21.09
N LYS A 132 8.86 0.76 -22.37
CA LYS A 132 10.06 0.09 -22.91
C LYS A 132 11.34 0.88 -22.64
N GLY A 133 11.26 2.22 -22.74
CA GLY A 133 12.39 3.11 -22.48
C GLY A 133 12.82 3.07 -21.02
N TYR A 134 11.86 3.13 -20.09
CA TYR A 134 12.16 3.06 -18.66
C TYR A 134 12.71 1.68 -18.27
N ILE A 135 12.12 0.59 -18.75
CA ILE A 135 12.64 -0.77 -18.52
C ILE A 135 14.07 -0.91 -19.07
N SER A 136 14.34 -0.39 -20.27
CA SER A 136 15.69 -0.41 -20.86
C SER A 136 16.69 0.38 -20.01
N TYR A 137 16.26 1.52 -19.45
CA TYR A 137 17.06 2.31 -18.52
C TYR A 137 17.38 1.50 -17.25
N ILE A 138 16.38 0.86 -16.63
CA ILE A 138 16.61 0.05 -15.42
C ILE A 138 17.51 -1.16 -15.70
N ASN A 139 17.34 -1.83 -16.84
CA ASN A 139 18.21 -2.94 -17.26
C ASN A 139 19.65 -2.49 -17.49
N ALA A 140 19.90 -1.23 -17.85
CA ALA A 140 21.24 -0.69 -18.00
C ALA A 140 21.91 -0.36 -16.64
N GLU A 141 21.11 -0.05 -15.62
CA GLU A 141 21.59 0.27 -14.27
C GLU A 141 21.73 -0.96 -13.36
N ASN A 142 21.08 -2.07 -13.72
CA ASN A 142 21.01 -3.28 -12.91
C ASN A 142 21.79 -4.46 -13.48
N ASP A 143 22.19 -5.39 -12.60
CA ASP A 143 22.87 -6.64 -12.99
C ASP A 143 21.91 -7.73 -13.53
N SER A 144 20.60 -7.50 -13.44
CA SER A 144 19.57 -8.47 -13.81
C SER A 144 18.56 -7.87 -14.79
N GLU A 145 18.24 -8.63 -15.84
CA GLU A 145 17.31 -8.20 -16.88
C GLU A 145 15.85 -8.38 -16.46
N ILE A 146 15.07 -7.31 -16.63
CA ILE A 146 13.62 -7.28 -16.46
C ILE A 146 12.99 -7.58 -17.82
N GLU A 147 12.28 -8.71 -17.92
CA GLU A 147 11.75 -9.21 -19.19
C GLU A 147 10.43 -8.54 -19.61
N SER A 148 9.62 -8.01 -18.68
CA SER A 148 8.26 -7.55 -19.00
C SER A 148 7.84 -6.25 -18.33
N GLU A 149 7.64 -6.25 -17.02
CA GLU A 149 7.07 -5.14 -16.27
C GLU A 149 7.76 -5.03 -14.91
N ILE A 150 7.98 -3.79 -14.46
CA ILE A 150 8.46 -3.50 -13.09
C ILE A 150 7.33 -3.76 -12.09
N LEU A 151 6.11 -3.37 -12.46
CA LEU A 151 4.91 -3.56 -11.66
C LEU A 151 3.78 -4.11 -12.56
N PRO A 152 3.10 -5.22 -12.24
CA PRO A 152 2.13 -5.86 -13.14
C PRO A 152 0.95 -4.95 -13.52
N SER A 153 0.96 -4.36 -14.72
CA SER A 153 0.07 -3.23 -15.05
C SER A 153 -1.41 -3.62 -14.97
N THR A 154 -1.75 -4.78 -15.53
CA THR A 154 -3.13 -5.27 -15.58
C THR A 154 -3.69 -5.51 -14.18
N ARG A 155 -2.89 -6.12 -13.29
CA ARG A 155 -3.34 -6.42 -11.93
C ARG A 155 -3.42 -5.17 -11.07
N ALA A 156 -2.41 -4.30 -11.14
CA ALA A 156 -2.39 -3.05 -10.40
C ALA A 156 -3.55 -2.13 -10.78
N GLN A 157 -3.83 -1.99 -12.07
CA GLN A 157 -4.97 -1.20 -12.56
C GLN A 157 -6.32 -1.78 -12.11
N LYS A 158 -6.43 -3.12 -12.06
CA LYS A 158 -7.63 -3.79 -11.53
C LYS A 158 -7.83 -3.50 -10.05
N ILE A 159 -6.79 -3.70 -9.22
CA ILE A 159 -6.86 -3.41 -7.77
C ILE A 159 -7.20 -1.93 -7.55
N TYR A 160 -6.52 -1.03 -8.24
CA TYR A 160 -6.80 0.40 -8.15
C TYR A 160 -8.26 0.74 -8.52
N GLY A 161 -8.80 0.13 -9.58
CA GLY A 161 -10.20 0.29 -9.97
C GLY A 161 -11.19 -0.21 -8.91
N GLU A 162 -10.95 -1.39 -8.35
CA GLU A 162 -11.76 -1.99 -7.27
C GLU A 162 -11.76 -1.09 -6.02
N LEU A 163 -10.61 -0.57 -5.63
CA LEU A 163 -10.48 0.35 -4.48
C LEU A 163 -11.11 1.73 -4.78
N SER A 164 -11.02 2.21 -6.01
CA SER A 164 -11.61 3.48 -6.44
C SER A 164 -13.14 3.42 -6.45
N ASP A 165 -13.73 2.28 -6.83
CA ASP A 165 -15.17 2.06 -6.80
C ASP A 165 -15.76 2.17 -5.38
N ILE A 166 -14.97 1.85 -4.35
CA ILE A 166 -15.32 2.04 -2.94
C ILE A 166 -15.36 3.53 -2.60
N VAL A 167 -14.35 4.30 -3.03
CA VAL A 167 -14.27 5.76 -2.82
C VAL A 167 -15.42 6.49 -3.51
N HIS A 168 -15.72 6.13 -4.75
CA HIS A 168 -16.75 6.80 -5.56
C HIS A 168 -18.17 6.33 -5.26
N GLY A 169 -18.35 5.31 -4.40
CA GLY A 169 -19.64 4.92 -3.88
C GLY A 169 -20.62 4.43 -4.95
N LYS A 170 -20.25 3.40 -5.72
CA LYS A 170 -21.23 2.69 -6.55
C LYS A 170 -22.38 2.21 -5.67
N ILE A 171 -23.63 2.28 -6.15
CA ILE A 171 -24.82 1.89 -5.35
C ILE A 171 -24.68 0.47 -4.76
N SER A 172 -23.98 -0.42 -5.47
CA SER A 172 -23.65 -1.78 -5.02
C SER A 172 -22.76 -1.84 -3.77
N THR A 173 -22.12 -0.74 -3.38
CA THR A 173 -21.26 -0.66 -2.20
C THR A 173 -21.93 0.05 -1.03
N PHE A 174 -23.21 0.42 -1.09
CA PHE A 174 -23.88 1.11 0.02
C PHE A 174 -24.23 0.17 1.18
N GLU A 175 -24.01 0.64 2.41
CA GLU A 175 -24.47 -0.02 3.64
C GLU A 175 -25.63 0.79 4.22
N SER A 176 -26.86 0.40 3.90
CA SER A 176 -28.03 1.24 4.15
C SER A 176 -28.78 0.96 5.45
N SER A 177 -28.54 -0.14 6.16
CA SER A 177 -29.11 -0.41 7.51
C SER A 177 -28.03 -0.29 8.60
N MET A 178 -28.38 0.21 9.81
CA MET A 178 -27.43 0.40 10.92
C MET A 178 -27.15 -0.90 11.70
N ASP A 179 -28.09 -1.84 11.71
CA ASP A 179 -28.08 -2.97 12.64
C ASP A 179 -26.88 -3.90 12.44
N ASP A 180 -26.39 -4.04 11.20
CA ASP A 180 -25.23 -4.87 10.85
C ASP A 180 -23.97 -4.06 10.48
N ARG A 181 -23.98 -2.71 10.58
CA ARG A 181 -22.77 -1.91 10.23
C ARG A 181 -21.64 -2.21 11.17
N PHE A 182 -20.42 -2.28 10.64
CA PHE A 182 -19.21 -2.57 11.42
C PHE A 182 -19.30 -3.91 12.16
N LYS A 183 -20.06 -4.88 11.66
CA LYS A 183 -20.01 -6.23 12.20
C LYS A 183 -18.80 -6.93 11.62
N PHE A 184 -17.99 -7.54 12.47
CA PHE A 184 -16.87 -8.35 11.99
C PHE A 184 -17.38 -9.54 11.16
N VAL A 185 -16.83 -9.67 9.96
CA VAL A 185 -17.07 -10.79 9.05
C VAL A 185 -15.73 -11.38 8.65
N GLU A 186 -15.51 -12.64 9.02
CA GLU A 186 -14.24 -13.35 8.81
C GLU A 186 -13.82 -13.40 7.33
N SER A 187 -14.77 -13.56 6.41
CA SER A 187 -14.48 -13.57 4.98
C SER A 187 -13.94 -12.24 4.48
N ASP A 188 -14.46 -11.13 5.01
CA ASP A 188 -14.13 -9.78 4.57
C ASP A 188 -12.74 -9.41 5.07
N TRP A 189 -12.44 -9.75 6.33
CA TRP A 189 -11.09 -9.71 6.89
C TRP A 189 -10.09 -10.51 6.05
N SER A 190 -10.42 -11.77 5.76
CA SER A 190 -9.51 -12.66 5.01
C SER A 190 -9.26 -12.18 3.58
N GLN A 191 -10.28 -11.62 2.92
CA GLN A 191 -10.14 -11.01 1.60
C GLN A 191 -9.27 -9.75 1.66
N PHE A 192 -9.51 -8.90 2.66
CA PHE A 192 -8.75 -7.68 2.84
C PHE A 192 -7.26 -7.95 3.11
N ILE A 193 -6.93 -8.88 4.00
CA ILE A 193 -5.53 -9.23 4.29
C ILE A 193 -4.80 -9.75 3.06
N LYS A 194 -5.43 -10.61 2.27
CA LYS A 194 -4.85 -11.08 1.00
C LYS A 194 -4.62 -9.95 0.02
N LEU A 195 -5.52 -8.98 -0.02
CA LEU A 195 -5.41 -7.83 -0.92
C LEU A 195 -4.24 -6.93 -0.53
N ILE A 196 -4.08 -6.60 0.75
CA ILE A 196 -2.95 -5.78 1.20
C ILE A 196 -1.62 -6.54 1.14
N GLU A 197 -1.62 -7.85 1.40
CA GLU A 197 -0.45 -8.71 1.14
C GLU A 197 -0.05 -8.57 -0.33
N GLU A 198 -0.98 -8.80 -1.26
CA GLU A 198 -0.71 -8.71 -2.69
C GLU A 198 -0.16 -7.32 -3.10
N VAL A 199 -0.76 -6.24 -2.60
CA VAL A 199 -0.28 -4.87 -2.86
C VAL A 199 1.13 -4.67 -2.32
N SER A 200 1.38 -5.02 -1.06
CA SER A 200 2.69 -4.82 -0.42
C SER A 200 3.80 -5.65 -1.08
N VAL A 201 3.51 -6.90 -1.46
CA VAL A 201 4.46 -7.77 -2.18
C VAL A 201 4.74 -7.25 -3.57
N MET A 202 3.72 -6.79 -4.29
CA MET A 202 3.87 -6.22 -5.62
C MET A 202 4.77 -4.98 -5.60
N LEU A 203 4.53 -4.06 -4.65
CA LEU A 203 5.34 -2.86 -4.46
C LEU A 203 6.78 -3.21 -4.04
N LEU A 204 6.94 -4.10 -3.07
CA LEU A 204 8.26 -4.53 -2.61
C LEU A 204 9.09 -5.14 -3.74
N LYS A 205 8.50 -6.04 -4.54
CA LYS A 205 9.15 -6.60 -5.74
C LYS A 205 9.60 -5.50 -6.69
N ALA A 206 8.73 -4.54 -6.97
CA ALA A 206 9.05 -3.43 -7.86
C ALA A 206 10.22 -2.57 -7.34
N TYR A 207 10.29 -2.30 -6.03
CA TYR A 207 11.42 -1.59 -5.42
C TYR A 207 12.73 -2.39 -5.49
N LEU A 208 12.68 -3.67 -5.14
CA LEU A 208 13.87 -4.53 -5.18
C LEU A 208 14.42 -4.64 -6.61
N THR A 209 13.52 -4.71 -7.59
CA THR A 209 13.86 -4.66 -9.01
C THR A 209 14.44 -3.31 -9.38
N ARG A 210 13.82 -2.19 -9.01
CA ARG A 210 14.31 -0.85 -9.40
C ARG A 210 15.69 -0.53 -8.82
N PHE A 211 15.93 -0.82 -7.54
CA PHE A 211 17.10 -0.30 -6.82
C PHE A 211 18.26 -1.29 -6.69
N ASN A 212 18.10 -2.55 -7.12
CA ASN A 212 19.11 -3.61 -6.99
C ASN A 212 19.60 -3.82 -5.53
N ILE A 213 18.74 -3.59 -4.54
CA ILE A 213 19.05 -3.66 -3.09
C ILE A 213 18.58 -4.96 -2.42
N LYS A 214 18.25 -5.99 -3.21
CA LYS A 214 17.69 -7.27 -2.73
C LYS A 214 18.54 -7.92 -1.63
N ASN A 215 19.86 -7.91 -1.78
CA ASN A 215 20.76 -8.50 -0.80
C ASN A 215 20.75 -7.76 0.54
N GLU A 216 20.76 -6.43 0.51
CA GLU A 216 20.75 -5.60 1.73
C GLU A 216 19.42 -5.74 2.48
N VAL A 217 18.30 -5.72 1.75
CA VAL A 217 16.98 -5.96 2.33
C VAL A 217 16.91 -7.34 2.96
N PHE A 218 17.38 -8.39 2.30
CA PHE A 218 17.32 -9.75 2.85
C PHE A 218 18.28 -10.01 4.02
N GLN A 219 19.38 -9.26 4.09
CA GLN A 219 20.26 -9.33 5.24
C GLN A 219 19.59 -8.75 6.49
N ARG A 220 18.82 -7.66 6.34
CA ARG A 220 18.14 -6.97 7.44
C ARG A 220 16.75 -7.53 7.75
N LEU A 221 16.07 -8.11 6.75
CA LEU A 221 14.75 -8.73 6.84
C LEU A 221 14.72 -10.08 6.07
N PRO A 222 15.29 -11.16 6.63
CA PRO A 222 15.39 -12.45 5.96
C PRO A 222 14.05 -13.05 5.53
N GLN A 223 12.98 -12.78 6.27
CA GLN A 223 11.62 -13.27 5.99
C GLN A 223 11.10 -12.80 4.63
N ALA A 224 11.50 -11.59 4.18
CA ALA A 224 11.12 -11.05 2.89
C ALA A 224 11.59 -11.93 1.72
N LYS A 225 12.64 -12.75 1.91
CA LYS A 225 13.13 -13.68 0.89
C LYS A 225 12.10 -14.72 0.49
N MET A 226 11.29 -15.23 1.43
CA MET A 226 10.24 -16.21 1.11
C MET A 226 9.03 -15.57 0.44
N LEU A 227 8.85 -14.26 0.65
CA LEU A 227 7.71 -13.50 0.19
C LEU A 227 7.85 -13.08 -1.28
N VAL A 228 9.07 -12.76 -1.72
CA VAL A 228 9.32 -12.16 -3.03
C VAL A 228 10.02 -13.06 -4.06
N ASN A 229 10.48 -14.26 -3.68
CA ASN A 229 11.00 -15.26 -4.62
C ASN A 229 9.91 -16.26 -4.99
#